data_AF-A0A934YSD4-F1
#
_entry.id   AF-A0A934YSD4-F1
#
_cell.length_a   1.000
_cell.length_b   1.000
_cell.length_c   1.000
_cell.angle_alpha   90.00
_cell.angle_beta   90.00
_cell.angle_gamma   90.00
#
_symmetry.space_group_name_H-M   'P 1'
#
loop_
_entity.id
_entity.type
_entity.pdbx_description
1 polymer ?
#
loop_
_entity_poly.entity_id
_entity_poly.type
_entity_poly.pdbx_seq_one_letter_code
_entity_poly.pdbx_strand_id
1 'polypeptide(L)'
;MNMLGPLLIAWRNAKGFNSARAQQIRGAGRAAAVVLVAGLGVGLFATHTAKADIGKATLKFGREIAPLASDGASEVRLNGQSFFLREGMTDATVKSILDDYEGRCEQDKGALGELWSQVPKANMVVDGHKLPKTMHSGILRTQGSTGEGAVMCLIKGERTSNSATDALKNFAESQDLGDLGKLRYVYARETTHGTRVVTAWTDNSFSFAKIANTDGTAPGSDSLLPRPNGAKRLMTAEVVGSPYGVRIYETSLAPEDVGVFYDKWAASTGDWRSIAPEHPEGTMRAYFNGGTQVIITARRAAGSGTTAMSIMEVVPGVKPQDLDLQ
;
A
#
# COMPACT_ATOMS: atom_id res chain seq x y z
N MET A 1 -2.32 -24.44 24.87
CA MET A 1 -3.37 -23.64 25.53
C MET A 1 -3.74 -22.49 24.60
N ASN A 2 -4.87 -22.63 23.90
CA ASN A 2 -5.29 -21.76 22.80
C ASN A 2 -6.04 -20.52 23.31
N MET A 3 -5.47 -19.33 23.14
CA MET A 3 -6.08 -18.02 23.47
C MET A 3 -7.12 -17.52 22.45
N LEU A 4 -7.51 -18.33 21.46
CA LEU A 4 -8.44 -17.91 20.39
C LEU A 4 -9.91 -18.34 20.60
N GLY A 5 -10.20 -19.18 21.60
CA GLY A 5 -11.55 -19.66 21.90
C GLY A 5 -12.55 -18.58 22.39
N PRO A 6 -12.16 -17.65 23.28
CA PRO A 6 -13.12 -16.70 23.87
C PRO A 6 -13.57 -15.58 22.91
N LEU A 7 -12.71 -15.18 21.95
CA LEU A 7 -13.00 -14.11 20.99
C LEU A 7 -14.05 -14.51 19.94
N LEU A 8 -14.06 -15.79 19.54
CA LEU A 8 -15.05 -16.31 18.59
C LEU A 8 -16.45 -16.47 19.22
N ILE A 9 -16.52 -16.70 20.54
CA ILE A 9 -17.79 -16.82 21.28
C ILE A 9 -18.38 -15.44 21.57
N ALA A 10 -17.55 -14.43 21.87
CA ALA A 10 -17.98 -13.05 22.03
C ALA A 10 -18.51 -12.43 20.71
N TRP A 11 -17.88 -12.78 19.57
CA TRP A 11 -18.31 -12.32 18.25
C TRP A 11 -19.64 -12.96 17.79
N ARG A 12 -19.91 -14.20 18.19
CA ARG A 12 -21.12 -14.94 17.80
C ARG A 12 -22.37 -14.55 18.61
N ASN A 13 -22.20 -13.93 19.79
CA ASN A 13 -23.31 -13.57 20.68
C ASN A 13 -23.73 -12.10 20.64
N ALA A 14 -23.05 -11.24 19.88
CA ALA A 14 -23.49 -9.87 19.62
C ALA A 14 -24.60 -9.86 18.56
N LYS A 15 -25.86 -9.98 19.01
CA LYS A 15 -27.07 -9.94 18.19
C LYS A 15 -27.17 -8.61 17.42
N GLY A 16 -27.19 -8.71 16.09
CA GLY A 16 -27.46 -7.61 15.17
C GLY A 16 -26.42 -7.51 14.06
N PHE A 17 -26.34 -8.53 13.19
CA PHE A 17 -25.51 -8.47 11.99
C PHE A 17 -26.11 -7.46 11.01
N ASN A 18 -25.62 -6.22 11.07
CA ASN A 18 -25.95 -5.16 10.13
C ASN A 18 -24.90 -5.16 9.01
N SER A 19 -25.32 -5.47 7.78
CA SER A 19 -24.45 -5.56 6.60
C SER A 19 -23.68 -4.25 6.33
N ALA A 20 -24.22 -3.10 6.74
CA ALA A 20 -23.55 -1.80 6.64
C ALA A 20 -22.33 -1.70 7.58
N ARG A 21 -22.41 -2.25 8.80
CA ARG A 21 -21.26 -2.31 9.74
C ARG A 21 -20.21 -3.33 9.31
N ALA A 22 -20.63 -4.44 8.70
CA ALA A 22 -19.70 -5.43 8.14
C ALA A 22 -18.91 -4.88 6.94
N GLN A 23 -19.52 -4.01 6.12
CA GLN A 23 -18.82 -3.29 5.05
C GLN A 23 -17.88 -2.20 5.58
N GLN A 24 -18.28 -1.47 6.62
CA GLN A 24 -17.43 -0.46 7.27
C GLN A 24 -16.18 -1.06 7.93
N ILE A 25 -16.31 -2.22 8.60
CA ILE A 25 -15.16 -2.93 9.20
C ILE A 25 -14.23 -3.50 8.11
N ARG A 26 -14.77 -3.98 6.99
CA ARG A 26 -13.96 -4.37 5.81
C ARG A 26 -13.23 -3.17 5.20
N GLY A 27 -13.88 -2.01 5.12
CA GLY A 27 -13.28 -0.76 4.64
C GLY A 27 -12.15 -0.23 5.54
N ALA A 28 -12.34 -0.24 6.86
CA ALA A 28 -11.30 0.14 7.82
C ALA A 28 -10.09 -0.82 7.78
N GLY A 29 -10.34 -2.12 7.58
CA GLY A 29 -9.27 -3.10 7.33
C GLY A 29 -8.49 -2.82 6.03
N ARG A 30 -9.15 -2.32 4.99
CA ARG A 30 -8.51 -1.91 3.73
C ARG A 30 -7.61 -0.68 3.93
N ALA A 31 -8.11 0.34 4.60
CA ALA A 31 -7.33 1.52 4.96
C ALA A 31 -6.04 1.15 5.75
N ALA A 32 -6.16 0.31 6.79
CA ALA A 32 -5.03 -0.09 7.62
C ALA A 32 -3.96 -0.93 6.86
N ALA A 33 -4.39 -1.73 5.89
CA ALA A 33 -3.46 -2.51 5.06
C ALA A 33 -2.69 -1.65 4.04
N VAL A 34 -3.28 -0.58 3.51
CA VAL A 34 -2.54 0.39 2.66
C VAL A 34 -1.39 1.05 3.45
N VAL A 35 -1.61 1.34 4.75
CA VAL A 35 -0.57 1.90 5.64
C VAL A 35 0.60 0.94 5.84
N LEU A 36 0.32 -0.34 6.01
CA LEU A 36 1.33 -1.38 6.13
C LEU A 36 2.15 -1.52 4.84
N VAL A 37 1.46 -1.51 3.71
CA VAL A 37 2.04 -1.65 2.37
C VAL A 37 2.98 -0.48 2.03
N ALA A 38 2.56 0.74 2.32
CA ALA A 38 3.40 1.91 2.11
C ALA A 38 4.58 1.95 3.09
N GLY A 39 4.40 1.48 4.33
CA GLY A 39 5.49 1.29 5.30
C GLY A 39 6.55 0.27 4.83
N LEU A 40 6.13 -0.80 4.15
CA LEU A 40 7.06 -1.76 3.54
C LEU A 40 7.77 -1.22 2.30
N GLY A 41 7.08 -0.43 1.47
CA GLY A 41 7.69 0.24 0.31
C GLY A 41 8.84 1.17 0.72
N VAL A 42 8.68 1.91 1.81
CA VAL A 42 9.73 2.77 2.38
C VAL A 42 10.82 1.95 3.09
N GLY A 43 10.45 0.89 3.81
CA GLY A 43 11.42 0.01 4.49
C GLY A 43 12.36 -0.75 3.55
N LEU A 44 11.92 -1.08 2.34
CA LEU A 44 12.72 -1.76 1.32
C LEU A 44 13.81 -0.86 0.71
N PHE A 45 13.65 0.46 0.73
CA PHE A 45 14.66 1.39 0.24
C PHE A 45 15.70 1.79 1.30
N ALA A 46 15.43 1.54 2.59
CA ALA A 46 16.19 2.13 3.69
C ALA A 46 17.18 1.19 4.42
N THR A 47 17.41 -0.06 3.99
CA THR A 47 18.35 -0.96 4.70
C THR A 47 19.32 -1.76 3.80
N HIS A 48 20.62 -1.54 4.03
CA HIS A 48 21.78 -2.15 3.36
C HIS A 48 21.99 -3.67 3.59
N THR A 49 21.05 -4.40 4.20
CA THR A 49 21.23 -5.81 4.63
C THR A 49 20.20 -6.80 4.05
N ALA A 50 19.54 -6.47 2.94
CA ALA A 50 18.40 -7.24 2.43
C ALA A 50 18.73 -8.37 1.42
N LYS A 51 19.78 -9.18 1.62
CA LYS A 51 20.15 -10.26 0.68
C LYS A 51 19.25 -11.51 0.74
N ALA A 52 18.46 -11.69 1.81
CA ALA A 52 17.70 -12.92 2.06
C ALA A 52 16.17 -12.77 2.05
N ASP A 53 15.63 -11.54 1.99
CA ASP A 53 14.21 -11.32 2.26
C ASP A 53 13.42 -10.65 1.13
N ILE A 54 13.99 -10.37 -0.05
CA ILE A 54 13.21 -9.77 -1.15
C ILE A 54 12.03 -10.67 -1.57
N GLY A 55 12.25 -11.99 -1.71
CA GLY A 55 11.16 -12.93 -2.01
C GLY A 55 10.10 -12.97 -0.90
N LYS A 56 10.52 -12.98 0.37
CA LYS A 56 9.58 -12.94 1.51
C LYS A 56 8.83 -11.61 1.60
N ALA A 57 9.49 -10.50 1.32
CA ALA A 57 8.90 -9.16 1.28
C ALA A 57 7.88 -9.06 0.14
N THR A 58 8.19 -9.63 -1.03
CA THR A 58 7.30 -9.70 -2.19
C THR A 58 6.03 -10.49 -1.87
N LEU A 59 6.15 -11.65 -1.20
CA LEU A 59 4.99 -12.42 -0.75
C LEU A 59 4.23 -11.73 0.38
N LYS A 60 4.94 -11.10 1.31
CA LYS A 60 4.33 -10.33 2.41
C LYS A 60 3.50 -9.17 1.87
N PHE A 61 4.06 -8.41 0.95
CA PHE A 61 3.36 -7.36 0.21
C PHE A 61 2.09 -7.93 -0.44
N GLY A 62 2.17 -9.05 -1.16
CA GLY A 62 1.02 -9.74 -1.77
C GLY A 62 -0.09 -10.07 -0.78
N ARG A 63 0.27 -10.62 0.38
CA ARG A 63 -0.68 -10.90 1.47
C ARG A 63 -1.32 -9.65 2.07
N GLU A 64 -0.56 -8.56 2.16
CA GLU A 64 -1.03 -7.29 2.72
C GLU A 64 -1.90 -6.50 1.73
N ILE A 65 -1.63 -6.57 0.43
CA ILE A 65 -2.46 -5.91 -0.58
C ILE A 65 -3.73 -6.72 -0.92
N ALA A 66 -3.72 -8.04 -0.74
CA ALA A 66 -4.84 -8.89 -1.15
C ALA A 66 -6.20 -8.50 -0.54
N PRO A 67 -6.31 -8.02 0.71
CA PRO A 67 -7.57 -7.51 1.25
C PRO A 67 -8.04 -6.18 0.63
N LEU A 68 -7.12 -5.42 0.03
CA LEU A 68 -7.36 -4.09 -0.55
C LEU A 68 -8.05 -4.17 -1.90
N ALA A 69 -7.69 -5.19 -2.67
CA ALA A 69 -8.23 -5.39 -3.99
C ALA A 69 -9.74 -5.67 -3.91
N SER A 70 -10.43 -5.30 -4.99
CA SER A 70 -11.86 -5.47 -5.14
C SER A 70 -12.17 -6.15 -6.46
N ASP A 71 -13.45 -6.47 -6.67
CA ASP A 71 -13.91 -6.99 -7.95
C ASP A 71 -13.78 -5.89 -9.02
N GLY A 72 -12.80 -6.05 -9.91
CA GLY A 72 -12.44 -5.04 -10.91
C GLY A 72 -11.11 -4.34 -10.62
N ALA A 73 -10.73 -3.42 -11.50
CA ALA A 73 -9.54 -2.59 -11.30
C ALA A 73 -9.90 -1.38 -10.44
N SER A 74 -9.18 -1.15 -9.35
CA SER A 74 -9.28 0.04 -8.52
C SER A 74 -7.99 0.84 -8.62
N GLU A 75 -8.09 2.13 -8.90
CA GLU A 75 -6.96 3.05 -8.79
C GLU A 75 -6.75 3.40 -7.31
N VAL A 76 -5.51 3.29 -6.85
CA VAL A 76 -5.05 3.69 -5.53
C VAL A 76 -4.04 4.81 -5.73
N ARG A 77 -4.25 5.93 -5.03
CA ARG A 77 -3.31 7.05 -5.01
C ARG A 77 -2.54 7.05 -3.71
N LEU A 78 -1.22 6.96 -3.80
CA LEU A 78 -0.29 7.05 -2.68
C LEU A 78 0.55 8.32 -2.87
N ASN A 79 0.43 9.31 -1.98
CA ASN A 79 1.07 10.62 -2.12
C ASN A 79 0.82 11.27 -3.49
N GLY A 80 -0.39 11.06 -4.04
CA GLY A 80 -0.78 11.51 -5.37
C GLY A 80 -0.15 10.73 -6.54
N GLN A 81 0.54 9.62 -6.29
CA GLN A 81 1.00 8.69 -7.33
C GLN A 81 0.02 7.54 -7.48
N SER A 82 -0.43 7.28 -8.70
CA SER A 82 -1.43 6.25 -8.99
C SER A 82 -0.78 4.91 -9.27
N PHE A 83 -1.36 3.88 -8.68
CA PHE A 83 -1.18 2.49 -9.09
C PHE A 83 -2.54 1.80 -9.05
N PHE A 84 -2.66 0.66 -9.70
CA PHE A 84 -3.92 -0.02 -9.84
C PHE A 84 -3.83 -1.39 -9.18
N LEU A 85 -4.94 -1.82 -8.58
CA LEU A 85 -5.10 -3.12 -7.97
C LEU A 85 -6.29 -3.82 -8.58
N ARG A 86 -6.15 -5.12 -8.85
CA ARG A 86 -7.27 -5.97 -9.23
C ARG A 86 -7.16 -7.33 -8.57
N GLU A 87 -8.29 -7.84 -8.10
CA GLU A 87 -8.44 -9.21 -7.63
C GLU A 87 -9.25 -10.05 -8.62
N GLY A 88 -8.97 -11.36 -8.64
CA GLY A 88 -9.80 -12.35 -9.29
C GLY A 88 -9.62 -13.74 -8.69
N MET A 89 -10.54 -14.64 -9.05
CA MET A 89 -10.48 -16.07 -8.77
C MET A 89 -10.39 -16.85 -10.08
N THR A 90 -9.66 -17.95 -10.09
CA THR A 90 -9.51 -18.82 -11.26
C THR A 90 -9.24 -20.26 -10.85
N ASP A 91 -9.59 -21.22 -11.71
CA ASP A 91 -9.28 -22.65 -11.53
C ASP A 91 -7.83 -23.00 -11.93
N ALA A 92 -7.11 -22.06 -12.55
CA ALA A 92 -5.71 -22.25 -12.91
C ALA A 92 -4.84 -22.44 -11.64
N THR A 93 -3.81 -23.28 -11.75
CA THR A 93 -2.85 -23.47 -10.66
C THR A 93 -1.98 -22.23 -10.47
N VAL A 94 -1.49 -22.01 -9.25
CA VAL A 94 -0.53 -20.92 -8.96
C VAL A 94 0.64 -20.96 -9.93
N LYS A 95 1.22 -22.14 -10.19
CA LYS A 95 2.33 -22.27 -11.15
C LYS A 95 1.95 -21.76 -12.55
N SER A 96 0.80 -22.20 -13.08
CA SER A 96 0.34 -21.78 -14.41
C SER A 96 0.16 -20.26 -14.52
N ILE A 97 -0.35 -19.63 -13.46
CA ILE A 97 -0.53 -18.18 -13.41
C ILE A 97 0.82 -17.47 -13.42
N LEU A 98 1.76 -17.89 -12.57
CA LEU A 98 3.08 -17.26 -12.53
C LEU A 98 3.85 -17.47 -13.83
N ASP A 99 3.72 -18.63 -14.48
CA ASP A 99 4.33 -18.91 -15.78
C ASP A 99 3.78 -17.97 -16.87
N ASP A 100 2.45 -17.74 -16.91
CA ASP A 100 1.83 -16.80 -17.85
C ASP A 100 2.35 -15.36 -17.66
N TYR A 101 2.37 -14.88 -16.41
CA TYR A 101 2.85 -13.53 -16.12
C TYR A 101 4.35 -13.35 -16.36
N GLU A 102 5.17 -14.35 -16.04
CA GLU A 102 6.60 -14.35 -16.39
C GLU A 102 6.79 -14.30 -17.91
N GLY A 103 6.04 -15.12 -18.67
CA GLY A 103 6.09 -15.10 -20.13
C GLY A 103 5.75 -13.72 -20.72
N ARG A 104 4.75 -13.02 -20.18
CA ARG A 104 4.43 -11.63 -20.58
C ARG A 104 5.54 -10.65 -20.23
N CYS A 105 6.15 -10.78 -19.05
CA CYS A 105 7.31 -9.97 -18.67
C CYS A 105 8.51 -10.19 -19.60
N GLU A 106 8.70 -11.40 -20.12
CA GLU A 106 9.77 -11.72 -21.07
C GLU A 106 9.52 -11.16 -22.48
N GLN A 107 8.25 -11.06 -22.90
CA GLN A 107 7.87 -10.49 -24.19
C GLN A 107 8.06 -8.98 -24.23
N ASP A 108 7.64 -8.26 -23.17
CA ASP A 108 7.61 -6.80 -23.13
C ASP A 108 8.62 -6.22 -22.14
N LYS A 109 9.90 -6.62 -22.23
CA LYS A 109 10.94 -6.21 -21.28
C LYS A 109 11.05 -4.69 -21.16
N GLY A 110 11.02 -4.17 -19.92
CA GLY A 110 11.43 -2.79 -19.63
C GLY A 110 12.94 -2.60 -19.78
N ALA A 111 13.42 -1.38 -19.55
CA ALA A 111 14.82 -1.00 -19.75
C ALA A 111 15.80 -1.86 -18.95
N LEU A 112 15.43 -2.20 -17.71
CA LEU A 112 16.23 -3.10 -16.90
C LEU A 112 16.30 -4.49 -17.55
N GLY A 113 15.18 -5.07 -17.96
CA GLY A 113 15.16 -6.41 -18.57
C GLY A 113 16.02 -6.51 -19.83
N GLU A 114 16.05 -5.45 -20.64
CA GLU A 114 16.96 -5.32 -21.79
C GLU A 114 18.42 -5.29 -21.35
N LEU A 115 18.78 -4.45 -20.37
CA LEU A 115 20.14 -4.38 -19.82
C LEU A 115 20.60 -5.74 -19.28
N TRP A 116 19.76 -6.41 -18.50
CA TRP A 116 20.04 -7.72 -17.91
C TRP A 116 20.26 -8.81 -18.95
N SER A 117 19.66 -8.70 -20.13
CA SER A 117 19.85 -9.69 -21.21
C SER A 117 21.24 -9.62 -21.84
N GLN A 118 21.92 -8.48 -21.71
CA GLN A 118 23.24 -8.23 -22.30
C GLN A 118 24.38 -8.57 -21.35
N VAL A 119 24.11 -8.70 -20.05
CA VAL A 119 25.17 -9.01 -19.07
C VAL A 119 25.36 -10.53 -18.95
N PRO A 120 26.60 -11.04 -19.07
CA PRO A 120 26.88 -12.46 -18.88
C PRO A 120 26.42 -12.93 -17.49
N LYS A 121 25.59 -13.99 -17.46
CA LYS A 121 24.94 -14.55 -16.25
C LYS A 121 25.90 -14.89 -15.10
N ALA A 122 27.21 -14.98 -15.35
CA ALA A 122 28.19 -15.53 -14.42
C ALA A 122 28.72 -14.54 -13.35
N ASN A 123 28.67 -13.22 -13.54
CA ASN A 123 29.51 -12.29 -12.75
C ASN A 123 28.83 -11.01 -12.22
N MET A 124 27.50 -10.96 -12.13
CA MET A 124 26.87 -9.73 -11.66
C MET A 124 26.97 -9.53 -10.15
N VAL A 125 27.73 -8.52 -9.80
CA VAL A 125 27.96 -8.01 -8.45
C VAL A 125 27.61 -6.52 -8.50
N VAL A 126 26.53 -6.11 -7.84
CA VAL A 126 26.18 -4.70 -7.66
C VAL A 126 26.67 -4.31 -6.27
N ASP A 127 27.58 -3.35 -6.17
CA ASP A 127 28.19 -2.89 -4.91
C ASP A 127 28.73 -4.02 -4.02
N GLY A 128 29.42 -5.01 -4.60
CA GLY A 128 29.94 -6.16 -3.86
C GLY A 128 28.90 -7.26 -3.56
N HIS A 129 27.65 -7.10 -4.00
CA HIS A 129 26.57 -8.03 -3.73
C HIS A 129 26.12 -8.81 -4.97
N LYS A 130 26.28 -10.14 -4.91
CA LYS A 130 25.59 -11.09 -5.81
C LYS A 130 24.08 -10.93 -5.72
N LEU A 131 23.43 -10.88 -6.87
CA LEU A 131 21.98 -10.75 -6.97
C LEU A 131 21.26 -12.05 -6.55
N PRO A 132 20.00 -11.94 -6.12
CA PRO A 132 19.19 -13.11 -5.83
C PRO A 132 19.05 -14.01 -7.06
N LYS A 133 19.19 -15.33 -6.89
CA LYS A 133 18.90 -16.32 -7.96
C LYS A 133 17.47 -16.24 -8.49
N THR A 134 16.56 -15.62 -7.73
CA THR A 134 15.16 -15.39 -8.07
C THR A 134 14.95 -14.26 -9.07
N MET A 135 16.00 -13.50 -9.40
CA MET A 135 15.96 -12.44 -10.39
C MET A 135 16.61 -12.94 -11.69
N HIS A 136 15.82 -13.10 -12.75
CA HIS A 136 16.29 -13.48 -14.08
C HIS A 136 15.76 -12.47 -15.09
N SER A 137 16.63 -11.87 -15.92
CA SER A 137 16.23 -10.93 -16.98
C SER A 137 15.34 -9.76 -16.50
N GLY A 138 15.58 -9.25 -15.29
CA GLY A 138 14.76 -8.18 -14.70
C GLY A 138 13.40 -8.62 -14.14
N ILE A 139 13.14 -9.93 -14.10
CA ILE A 139 11.93 -10.53 -13.54
C ILE A 139 12.27 -11.13 -12.18
N LEU A 140 11.56 -10.71 -11.15
CA LEU A 140 11.62 -11.30 -9.83
C LEU A 140 10.48 -12.32 -9.70
N ARG A 141 10.82 -13.59 -9.58
CA ARG A 141 9.85 -14.67 -9.32
C ARG A 141 10.13 -15.34 -7.99
N THR A 142 9.09 -15.51 -7.18
CA THR A 142 9.17 -16.22 -5.91
C THR A 142 7.99 -17.16 -5.74
N GLN A 143 8.25 -18.34 -5.17
CA GLN A 143 7.23 -19.31 -4.81
C GLN A 143 7.41 -19.65 -3.33
N GLY A 144 6.34 -19.51 -2.56
CA GLY A 144 6.28 -19.93 -1.17
C GLY A 144 6.03 -21.43 -1.06
N SER A 145 6.31 -21.99 0.11
CA SER A 145 6.07 -23.42 0.41
C SER A 145 4.59 -23.77 0.61
N THR A 146 3.71 -22.77 0.69
CA THR A 146 2.30 -22.86 1.12
C THR A 146 1.31 -22.67 -0.02
N GLY A 147 1.67 -23.06 -1.25
CA GLY A 147 0.80 -22.90 -2.42
C GLY A 147 0.55 -21.43 -2.76
N GLU A 148 1.56 -20.58 -2.58
CA GLU A 148 1.51 -19.16 -2.97
C GLU A 148 2.75 -18.78 -3.77
N GLY A 149 2.68 -17.71 -4.54
CA GLY A 149 3.82 -17.18 -5.26
C GLY A 149 3.55 -15.81 -5.84
N ALA A 150 4.60 -15.17 -6.32
CA ALA A 150 4.52 -13.86 -6.93
C ALA A 150 5.53 -13.71 -8.07
N VAL A 151 5.17 -12.88 -9.04
CA VAL A 151 6.03 -12.39 -10.11
C VAL A 151 5.96 -10.86 -10.12
N MET A 152 7.12 -10.22 -10.26
CA MET A 152 7.25 -8.77 -10.38
C MET A 152 8.25 -8.45 -11.48
N CYS A 153 7.90 -7.52 -12.37
CA CYS A 153 8.76 -7.06 -13.45
C CYS A 153 8.45 -5.61 -13.84
N LEU A 154 9.36 -5.02 -14.62
CA LEU A 154 9.08 -3.79 -15.35
C LEU A 154 8.88 -4.15 -16.82
N ILE A 155 7.77 -3.69 -17.39
CA ILE A 155 7.52 -3.79 -18.82
C ILE A 155 7.73 -2.44 -19.50
N LYS A 156 8.03 -2.43 -20.80
CA LYS A 156 8.23 -1.19 -21.54
C LYS A 156 6.98 -0.30 -21.50
N GLY A 157 7.15 0.95 -21.09
CA GLY A 157 6.10 1.98 -21.13
C GLY A 157 6.32 2.96 -22.29
N GLU A 158 5.38 3.89 -22.49
CA GLU A 158 5.51 4.91 -23.54
C GLU A 158 6.66 5.89 -23.26
N ARG A 159 6.97 6.11 -21.99
CA ARG A 159 8.07 6.97 -21.53
C ARG A 159 9.42 6.27 -21.44
N THR A 160 9.43 4.94 -21.52
CA THR A 160 10.66 4.16 -21.38
C THR A 160 11.51 4.33 -22.64
N SER A 161 12.75 4.80 -22.47
CA SER A 161 13.68 4.94 -23.60
C SER A 161 13.93 3.59 -24.28
N ASN A 162 14.18 3.61 -25.58
CA ASN A 162 14.67 2.44 -26.34
C ASN A 162 16.12 2.06 -25.98
N SER A 163 16.81 2.92 -25.24
CA SER A 163 18.17 2.73 -24.77
C SER A 163 18.15 2.54 -23.26
N ALA A 164 18.58 1.36 -22.79
CA ALA A 164 18.58 1.04 -21.37
C ALA A 164 19.47 1.99 -20.54
N THR A 165 20.56 2.51 -21.13
CA THR A 165 21.43 3.50 -20.48
C THR A 165 20.74 4.84 -20.33
N ASP A 166 19.98 5.27 -21.35
CA ASP A 166 19.22 6.53 -21.28
C ASP A 166 18.04 6.41 -20.32
N ALA A 167 17.36 5.27 -20.29
CA ALA A 167 16.30 4.99 -19.32
C ALA A 167 16.83 5.06 -17.88
N LEU A 168 18.00 4.46 -17.60
CA LEU A 168 18.63 4.52 -16.29
C LEU A 168 19.05 5.94 -15.91
N LYS A 169 19.60 6.70 -16.87
CA LYS A 169 19.95 8.11 -16.68
C LYS A 169 18.71 8.94 -16.34
N ASN A 170 17.64 8.81 -17.13
CA ASN A 170 16.38 9.51 -16.92
C ASN A 170 15.82 9.19 -15.53
N PHE A 171 15.82 7.91 -15.13
CA PHE A 171 15.41 7.49 -13.79
C PHE A 171 16.27 8.07 -12.68
N ALA A 172 17.59 8.13 -12.86
CA ALA A 172 18.49 8.70 -11.86
C ALA A 172 18.22 10.20 -11.63
N GLU A 173 17.80 10.91 -12.68
CA GLU A 173 17.45 12.33 -12.63
C GLU A 173 16.01 12.56 -12.10
N SER A 174 15.03 11.76 -12.53
CA SER A 174 13.61 11.97 -12.24
C SER A 174 13.10 11.22 -11.00
N GLN A 175 13.78 10.13 -10.64
CA GLN A 175 13.33 9.12 -9.68
C GLN A 175 11.92 8.57 -9.99
N ASP A 176 11.53 8.56 -11.27
CA ASP A 176 10.24 8.08 -11.77
C ASP A 176 10.38 6.70 -12.41
N LEU A 177 9.71 5.70 -11.83
CA LEU A 177 9.75 4.31 -12.30
C LEU A 177 9.35 4.17 -13.77
N GLY A 178 8.46 5.04 -14.26
CA GLY A 178 8.00 5.05 -15.65
C GLY A 178 9.12 5.21 -16.69
N ASP A 179 10.22 5.84 -16.31
CA ASP A 179 11.40 5.99 -17.18
C ASP A 179 12.14 4.65 -17.37
N LEU A 180 12.01 3.71 -16.42
CA LEU A 180 12.50 2.33 -16.53
C LEU A 180 11.46 1.36 -17.10
N GLY A 181 10.17 1.63 -16.88
CA GLY A 181 9.06 0.79 -17.31
C GLY A 181 7.82 0.91 -16.43
N LYS A 182 6.73 0.28 -16.88
CA LYS A 182 5.52 0.12 -16.07
C LYS A 182 5.70 -1.08 -15.14
N LEU A 183 5.48 -0.90 -13.84
CA LEU A 183 5.51 -2.00 -12.89
C LEU A 183 4.36 -2.97 -13.18
N ARG A 184 4.67 -4.27 -13.16
CA ARG A 184 3.69 -5.35 -13.16
C ARG A 184 4.01 -6.28 -12.01
N TYR A 185 3.01 -6.53 -11.18
CA TYR A 185 3.09 -7.42 -10.05
C TYR A 185 1.88 -8.35 -10.06
N VAL A 186 2.12 -9.63 -9.83
CA VAL A 186 1.08 -10.63 -9.56
C VAL A 186 1.44 -11.41 -8.30
N TYR A 187 0.44 -11.62 -7.46
CA TYR A 187 0.45 -12.53 -6.33
C TYR A 187 -0.66 -13.55 -6.53
N ALA A 188 -0.34 -14.83 -6.42
CA ALA A 188 -1.31 -15.91 -6.54
C ALA A 188 -1.21 -16.82 -5.32
N ARG A 189 -2.35 -17.26 -4.81
CA ARG A 189 -2.43 -18.18 -3.67
C ARG A 189 -3.60 -19.14 -3.82
N GLU A 190 -3.33 -20.41 -3.56
CA GLU A 190 -4.35 -21.46 -3.50
C GLU A 190 -5.33 -21.22 -2.35
N THR A 191 -6.60 -21.51 -2.63
CA THR A 191 -7.70 -21.46 -1.67
C THR A 191 -8.54 -22.74 -1.82
N THR A 192 -9.55 -22.90 -0.96
CA THR A 192 -10.50 -24.02 -1.06
C THR A 192 -11.39 -23.99 -2.31
N HIS A 193 -11.41 -22.87 -3.05
CA HIS A 193 -12.31 -22.64 -4.20
C HIS A 193 -11.54 -22.29 -5.48
N GLY A 194 -10.27 -22.69 -5.59
CA GLY A 194 -9.39 -22.32 -6.70
C GLY A 194 -8.27 -21.37 -6.26
N THR A 195 -7.65 -20.68 -7.21
CA THR A 195 -6.53 -19.76 -6.96
C THR A 195 -7.02 -18.32 -6.91
N ARG A 196 -6.74 -17.64 -5.80
CA ARG A 196 -6.93 -16.19 -5.67
C ARG A 196 -5.73 -15.48 -6.29
N VAL A 197 -5.99 -14.52 -7.16
CA VAL A 197 -4.98 -13.73 -7.87
C VAL A 197 -5.18 -12.27 -7.56
N VAL A 198 -4.10 -11.60 -7.18
CA VAL A 198 -4.04 -10.16 -6.95
C VAL A 198 -2.98 -9.59 -7.85
N THR A 199 -3.36 -8.61 -8.65
CA THR A 199 -2.44 -7.89 -9.52
C THR A 199 -2.31 -6.46 -9.07
N ALA A 200 -1.08 -5.94 -9.18
CA ALA A 200 -0.79 -4.54 -8.98
C ALA A 200 0.02 -4.01 -10.16
N TRP A 201 -0.27 -2.81 -10.63
CA TRP A 201 0.49 -2.21 -11.72
C TRP A 201 0.52 -0.70 -11.67
N THR A 202 1.56 -0.12 -12.26
CA THR A 202 1.63 1.33 -12.50
C THR A 202 1.35 1.63 -13.97
N ASP A 203 1.02 2.88 -14.26
CA ASP A 203 1.00 3.41 -15.62
C ASP A 203 2.37 4.02 -15.97
N ASN A 204 2.37 5.06 -16.81
CA ASN A 204 3.58 5.70 -17.36
C ASN A 204 4.40 6.50 -16.35
N SER A 205 3.89 6.78 -15.14
CA SER A 205 4.61 7.57 -14.14
C SER A 205 4.31 7.05 -12.73
N PHE A 206 5.37 6.89 -11.94
CA PHE A 206 5.33 6.58 -10.53
C PHE A 206 6.63 7.05 -9.87
N SER A 207 6.62 8.26 -9.32
CA SER A 207 7.79 8.92 -8.72
C SER A 207 8.04 8.47 -7.28
N PHE A 208 9.15 7.76 -7.06
CA PHE A 208 9.57 7.34 -5.71
C PHE A 208 9.94 8.52 -4.82
N ALA A 209 10.46 9.62 -5.39
CA ALA A 209 10.74 10.84 -4.64
C ALA A 209 9.49 11.35 -3.89
N LYS A 210 8.34 11.32 -4.57
CA LYS A 210 7.04 11.71 -4.00
C LYS A 210 6.52 10.73 -2.95
N ILE A 211 6.88 9.45 -3.05
CA ILE A 211 6.51 8.43 -2.06
C ILE A 211 7.39 8.50 -0.81
N ALA A 212 8.70 8.48 -0.99
CA ALA A 212 9.68 8.40 0.09
C ALA A 212 9.82 9.71 0.88
N ASN A 213 9.46 10.83 0.26
CA ASN A 213 9.49 12.21 0.78
C ASN A 213 10.21 12.37 2.13
N THR A 214 11.52 12.55 2.06
CA THR A 214 12.38 12.68 3.24
C THR A 214 12.33 14.07 3.87
N ASP A 215 11.94 15.08 3.09
CA ASP A 215 12.09 16.48 3.47
C ASP A 215 10.75 17.22 3.32
N GLY A 216 10.10 17.47 4.46
CA GLY A 216 8.92 18.34 4.52
C GLY A 216 7.58 17.60 4.51
N THR A 217 6.56 18.25 3.94
CA THR A 217 5.19 17.71 3.87
C THR A 217 5.04 16.94 2.57
N ALA A 218 4.80 15.63 2.65
CA ALA A 218 4.61 14.76 1.49
C ALA A 218 3.47 15.27 0.60
N PRO A 219 3.50 15.06 -0.72
CA PRO A 219 2.39 15.43 -1.61
C PRO A 219 1.11 14.61 -1.33
N GLY A 220 -0.02 15.03 -1.91
CA GLY A 220 -1.35 14.41 -1.71
C GLY A 220 -2.40 15.34 -1.10
N SER A 221 -3.45 14.75 -0.53
CA SER A 221 -4.61 15.41 0.10
C SER A 221 -4.50 15.44 1.64
N ASP A 222 -5.08 16.46 2.29
CA ASP A 222 -5.22 16.47 3.75
C ASP A 222 -6.53 15.78 4.15
N SER A 223 -6.63 15.39 5.42
CA SER A 223 -7.90 14.93 5.99
C SER A 223 -8.92 16.06 6.04
N LEU A 224 -10.21 15.68 6.12
CA LEU A 224 -11.29 16.60 6.46
C LEU A 224 -11.13 17.23 7.87
N LEU A 225 -10.30 16.61 8.72
CA LEU A 225 -9.97 17.10 10.05
C LEU A 225 -8.76 18.05 10.00
N PRO A 226 -8.73 19.10 10.84
CA PRO A 226 -7.57 19.97 10.90
C PRO A 226 -6.37 19.21 11.48
N ARG A 227 -5.19 19.51 10.96
CA ARG A 227 -3.94 19.00 11.52
C ARG A 227 -3.57 19.75 12.78
N PRO A 228 -2.96 19.09 13.78
CA PRO A 228 -2.26 19.81 14.85
C PRO A 228 -1.24 20.79 14.28
N ASN A 229 -1.03 21.91 14.97
CA ASN A 229 -0.09 22.92 14.51
C ASN A 229 1.33 22.33 14.35
N GLY A 230 1.99 22.65 13.24
CA GLY A 230 3.32 22.13 12.91
C GLY A 230 3.35 20.66 12.45
N ALA A 231 2.22 19.96 12.37
CA ALA A 231 2.19 18.58 11.90
C ALA A 231 2.47 18.51 10.38
N LYS A 232 3.39 17.62 9.99
CA LYS A 232 3.81 17.40 8.60
C LYS A 232 3.17 16.13 8.07
N ARG A 233 2.71 16.14 6.83
CA ARG A 233 2.20 14.93 6.18
C ARG A 233 3.35 14.02 5.82
N LEU A 234 3.29 12.78 6.26
CA LEU A 234 4.22 11.72 5.86
C LEU A 234 3.66 10.94 4.68
N MET A 235 2.35 10.70 4.69
CA MET A 235 1.73 9.80 3.72
C MET A 235 0.25 10.08 3.54
N THR A 236 -0.24 9.87 2.33
CA THR A 236 -1.66 9.85 1.98
C THR A 236 -1.93 8.64 1.12
N ALA A 237 -3.05 7.98 1.37
CA ALA A 237 -3.49 6.83 0.62
C ALA A 237 -5.00 6.91 0.43
N GLU A 238 -5.47 6.77 -0.80
CA GLU A 238 -6.90 6.79 -1.13
C GLU A 238 -7.20 5.83 -2.28
N VAL A 239 -8.40 5.24 -2.26
CA VAL A 239 -8.90 4.44 -3.38
C VAL A 239 -9.86 5.34 -4.16
N VAL A 240 -9.50 5.64 -5.41
CA VAL A 240 -10.27 6.56 -6.27
C VAL A 240 -11.69 6.00 -6.48
N GLY A 241 -12.68 6.88 -6.37
CA GLY A 241 -14.09 6.50 -6.46
C GLY A 241 -14.62 5.75 -5.23
N SER A 242 -13.83 5.63 -4.16
CA SER A 242 -14.25 5.04 -2.90
C SER A 242 -14.28 6.08 -1.77
N PRO A 243 -15.11 5.88 -0.73
CA PRO A 243 -15.19 6.78 0.41
C PRO A 243 -13.99 6.69 1.36
N TYR A 244 -13.04 5.77 1.12
CA TYR A 244 -11.98 5.42 2.06
C TYR A 244 -10.68 6.19 1.78
N GLY A 245 -10.10 6.74 2.85
CA GLY A 245 -8.80 7.39 2.81
C GLY A 245 -8.01 7.21 4.11
N VAL A 246 -6.69 7.22 4.00
CA VAL A 246 -5.76 7.30 5.13
C VAL A 246 -4.78 8.43 4.93
N ARG A 247 -4.49 9.14 6.02
CA ARG A 247 -3.53 10.23 6.05
C ARG A 247 -2.68 10.04 7.29
N ILE A 248 -1.36 10.06 7.09
CA ILE A 248 -0.39 9.91 8.16
C ILE A 248 0.41 11.19 8.26
N TYR A 249 0.54 11.65 9.50
CA TYR A 249 1.25 12.86 9.85
C TYR A 249 2.30 12.57 10.92
N GLU A 250 3.35 13.36 10.90
CA GLU A 250 4.30 13.52 12.00
C GLU A 250 3.94 14.78 12.78
N THR A 251 3.99 14.70 14.11
CA THR A 251 3.81 15.85 15.00
C THR A 251 4.75 15.76 16.20
N SER A 252 5.05 16.91 16.80
CA SER A 252 5.80 17.01 18.06
C SER A 252 4.95 16.77 19.30
N LEU A 253 3.61 16.79 19.17
CA LEU A 253 2.70 16.49 20.28
C LEU A 253 2.93 15.07 20.81
N ALA A 254 2.72 14.87 22.11
CA ALA A 254 2.66 13.52 22.66
C ALA A 254 1.40 12.79 22.13
N PRO A 255 1.39 11.44 22.04
CA PRO A 255 0.24 10.70 21.56
C PRO A 255 -1.08 11.03 22.27
N GLU A 256 -1.03 11.24 23.57
CA GLU A 256 -2.15 11.67 24.42
C GLU A 256 -2.64 13.09 24.07
N ASP A 257 -1.72 14.01 23.79
CA ASP A 257 -2.04 15.39 23.42
C ASP A 257 -2.71 15.48 22.04
N VAL A 258 -2.42 14.53 21.15
CA VAL A 258 -3.14 14.40 19.87
C VAL A 258 -4.61 14.10 20.12
N GLY A 259 -4.93 13.22 21.07
CA GLY A 259 -6.31 12.93 21.47
C GLY A 259 -7.01 14.18 22.00
N VAL A 260 -6.36 14.87 22.96
CA VAL A 260 -6.86 16.12 23.56
C VAL A 260 -7.08 17.22 22.52
N PHE A 261 -6.21 17.33 21.51
CA PHE A 261 -6.38 18.28 20.41
C PHE A 261 -7.69 18.04 19.66
N TYR A 262 -7.97 16.80 19.26
CA TYR A 262 -9.21 16.49 18.54
C TYR A 262 -10.45 16.55 19.42
N ASP A 263 -10.34 16.19 20.71
CA ASP A 263 -11.46 16.30 21.64
C ASP A 263 -11.91 17.78 21.75
N LYS A 264 -10.95 18.70 21.89
CA LYS A 264 -11.21 20.14 21.90
C LYS A 264 -11.79 20.65 20.59
N TRP A 265 -11.23 20.21 19.45
CA TRP A 265 -11.71 20.63 18.13
C TRP A 265 -13.13 20.10 17.83
N ALA A 266 -13.42 18.84 18.15
CA ALA A 266 -14.74 18.27 17.96
C ALA A 266 -15.78 19.01 18.84
N ALA A 267 -15.42 19.32 20.09
CA ALA A 267 -16.27 20.11 20.98
C ALA A 267 -16.49 21.56 20.49
N SER A 268 -15.47 22.19 19.90
CA SER A 268 -15.59 23.59 19.42
C SER A 268 -16.43 23.72 18.16
N THR A 269 -16.52 22.68 17.34
CA THR A 269 -17.37 22.67 16.13
C THR A 269 -18.80 22.22 16.40
N GLY A 270 -19.03 21.37 17.41
CA GLY A 270 -20.37 20.88 17.78
C GLY A 270 -20.98 19.84 16.84
N ASP A 271 -20.47 19.72 15.61
CA ASP A 271 -20.98 18.81 14.58
C ASP A 271 -20.45 17.38 14.68
N TRP A 272 -19.32 17.19 15.37
CA TRP A 272 -18.64 15.90 15.48
C TRP A 272 -18.96 15.20 16.80
N ARG A 273 -19.47 13.97 16.71
CA ARG A 273 -19.82 13.14 17.86
C ARG A 273 -18.80 12.02 18.05
N SER A 274 -18.33 11.81 19.28
CA SER A 274 -17.48 10.66 19.60
C SER A 274 -18.28 9.35 19.50
N ILE A 275 -17.70 8.30 18.91
CA ILE A 275 -18.39 7.02 18.62
C ILE A 275 -17.84 5.78 19.35
N ALA A 276 -16.77 5.91 20.14
CA ALA A 276 -16.24 4.79 20.92
C ALA A 276 -15.71 5.28 22.28
N PRO A 277 -15.86 4.50 23.37
CA PRO A 277 -15.12 4.77 24.59
C PRO A 277 -13.63 4.68 24.28
N GLU A 278 -12.84 5.54 24.91
CA GLU A 278 -11.40 5.56 24.80
C GLU A 278 -10.85 4.13 24.97
N HIS A 279 -10.01 3.67 24.05
CA HIS A 279 -9.21 2.48 24.31
C HIS A 279 -8.43 2.74 25.62
N PRO A 280 -8.19 1.75 26.50
CA PRO A 280 -7.52 1.97 27.80
C PRO A 280 -6.17 2.73 27.70
N GLU A 281 -5.56 2.71 26.52
CA GLU A 281 -4.30 3.39 26.21
C GLU A 281 -4.47 4.85 25.75
N GLY A 282 -5.70 5.37 25.63
CA GLY A 282 -5.98 6.80 25.37
C GLY A 282 -5.56 7.35 24.00
N THR A 283 -4.86 6.60 23.16
CA THR A 283 -4.27 7.07 21.90
C THR A 283 -5.17 6.93 20.66
N MET A 284 -6.35 6.34 20.83
CA MET A 284 -7.35 6.20 19.77
C MET A 284 -8.52 7.13 20.03
N ARG A 285 -8.96 7.83 18.98
CA ARG A 285 -10.21 8.60 18.96
C ARG A 285 -11.02 8.23 17.74
N ALA A 286 -12.33 8.31 17.84
CA ALA A 286 -13.20 8.07 16.71
C ALA A 286 -14.36 9.06 16.75
N TYR A 287 -14.63 9.71 15.62
CA TYR A 287 -15.68 10.71 15.50
C TYR A 287 -16.59 10.42 14.31
N PHE A 288 -17.81 10.96 14.39
CA PHE A 288 -18.84 10.85 13.37
C PHE A 288 -19.52 12.21 13.15
N ASN A 289 -19.71 12.57 11.88
CA ASN A 289 -20.47 13.75 11.46
C ASN A 289 -21.13 13.50 10.10
N GLY A 290 -22.46 13.62 10.00
CA GLY A 290 -23.15 13.61 8.70
C GLY A 290 -22.94 12.34 7.87
N GLY A 291 -22.66 11.19 8.50
CA GLY A 291 -22.30 9.94 7.82
C GLY A 291 -20.79 9.71 7.69
N THR A 292 -19.98 10.77 7.78
CA THR A 292 -18.52 10.69 7.80
C THR A 292 -18.05 10.05 9.10
N GLN A 293 -17.18 9.05 8.99
CA GLN A 293 -16.51 8.42 10.11
C GLN A 293 -15.02 8.65 10.02
N VAL A 294 -14.41 9.02 11.14
CA VAL A 294 -12.96 9.14 11.24
C VAL A 294 -12.46 8.39 12.45
N ILE A 295 -11.34 7.70 12.28
CA ILE A 295 -10.61 7.02 13.35
C ILE A 295 -9.20 7.58 13.35
N ILE A 296 -8.77 8.06 14.50
CA ILE A 296 -7.49 8.69 14.72
C ILE A 296 -6.70 7.77 15.65
N THR A 297 -5.47 7.46 15.28
CA THR A 297 -4.52 6.76 16.14
C THR A 297 -3.23 7.56 16.21
N ALA A 298 -2.62 7.61 17.39
CA ALA A 298 -1.34 8.25 17.59
C ALA A 298 -0.36 7.31 18.31
N ARG A 299 0.88 7.26 17.85
CA ARG A 299 1.94 6.47 18.50
C ARG A 299 3.27 7.18 18.38
N ARG A 300 4.14 7.02 19.39
CA ARG A 300 5.53 7.49 19.27
C ARG A 300 6.20 6.79 18.10
N ALA A 301 6.83 7.56 17.23
CA ALA A 301 7.69 7.01 16.20
C ALA A 301 8.99 6.54 16.85
N ALA A 302 9.45 5.34 16.46
CA ALA A 302 10.64 4.75 17.05
C ALA A 302 11.88 5.60 16.69
N GLY A 303 12.63 6.03 17.70
CA GLY A 303 13.93 6.69 17.53
C GLY A 303 13.91 8.18 17.15
N SER A 304 12.76 8.77 16.79
CA SER A 304 12.69 10.19 16.37
C SER A 304 12.25 11.15 17.48
N GLY A 305 11.68 10.63 18.58
CA GLY A 305 11.05 11.47 19.61
C GLY A 305 9.76 12.17 19.12
N THR A 306 9.32 11.95 17.88
CA THR A 306 8.08 12.48 17.31
C THR A 306 6.92 11.49 17.48
N THR A 307 5.70 11.93 17.15
CA THR A 307 4.50 11.11 17.15
C THR A 307 4.01 10.93 15.72
N ALA A 308 3.81 9.69 15.31
CA ALA A 308 3.10 9.34 14.09
C ALA A 308 1.60 9.27 14.39
N MET A 309 0.83 10.12 13.71
CA MET A 309 -0.62 10.20 13.80
C MET A 309 -1.23 9.69 12.49
N SER A 310 -2.14 8.73 12.56
CA SER A 310 -2.92 8.23 11.42
C SER A 310 -4.37 8.67 11.55
N ILE A 311 -4.93 9.25 10.50
CA ILE A 311 -6.36 9.52 10.36
C ILE A 311 -6.89 8.62 9.24
N MET A 312 -7.79 7.73 9.60
CA MET A 312 -8.54 6.88 8.67
C MET A 312 -9.93 7.47 8.53
N GLU A 313 -10.35 7.76 7.32
CA GLU A 313 -11.63 8.42 7.04
C GLU A 313 -12.50 7.61 6.07
N VAL A 314 -13.81 7.65 6.33
CA VAL A 314 -14.88 7.11 5.50
C VAL A 314 -15.86 8.23 5.23
N VAL A 315 -15.89 8.75 4.00
CA VAL A 315 -16.72 9.90 3.61
C VAL A 315 -17.89 9.42 2.74
N PRO A 316 -19.15 9.52 3.19
CA PRO A 316 -20.29 9.10 2.40
C PRO A 316 -20.36 9.87 1.08
N GLY A 317 -20.71 9.17 0.01
CA GLY A 317 -21.40 9.82 -1.09
C GLY A 317 -20.56 10.58 -2.12
N VAL A 318 -19.27 10.28 -2.28
CA VAL A 318 -18.65 10.55 -3.59
C VAL A 318 -19.16 9.48 -4.55
N LYS A 319 -20.24 9.75 -5.28
CA LYS A 319 -20.56 8.92 -6.43
C LYS A 319 -19.39 9.05 -7.41
N PRO A 320 -18.88 7.96 -8.01
CA PRO A 320 -17.80 8.06 -9.01
C PRO A 320 -18.11 9.03 -10.16
N GLN A 321 -19.39 9.33 -10.38
CA GLN A 321 -19.91 10.23 -11.41
C GLN A 321 -19.74 11.71 -11.09
N ASP A 322 -19.52 12.10 -9.83
CA ASP A 322 -19.35 13.50 -9.41
C ASP A 322 -17.87 13.93 -9.38
N LEU A 323 -16.94 13.02 -9.75
CA LEU A 323 -15.53 13.30 -9.98
C LEU A 323 -15.31 13.43 -11.49
N ASP A 324 -15.74 14.55 -12.05
CA ASP A 324 -15.36 14.96 -13.41
C ASP A 324 -13.82 15.06 -13.49
N LEU A 325 -13.21 14.01 -14.03
CA LEU A 325 -11.89 14.09 -14.63
C LEU A 325 -12.07 14.81 -15.97
N GLN A 326 -11.93 16.14 -15.94
CA GLN A 326 -11.52 16.91 -17.12
C GLN A 326 -10.02 16.72 -17.36
#